data_AF-A0A5N0ULU0-F1
#
_entry.id   AF-A0A5N0ULU0-F1
#
_cell.length_a   1.000
_cell.length_b   1.000
_cell.length_c   1.000
_cell.angle_alpha   90.00
_cell.angle_beta   90.00
_cell.angle_gamma   90.00
#
_symmetry.space_group_name_H-M   'P 1'
#
loop_
_entity.id
_entity.type
_entity.pdbx_description
1 polymer ?
#
loop_
_entity_poly.entity_id
_entity_poly.type
_entity_poly.pdbx_seq_one_letter_code
_entity_poly.pdbx_strand_id
1 'polypeptide(L)'
;MDRTALTADVFGGRMPTRAGDLAVESHGITPVPEANRFGRPIRLLTVFFAPNLTMTAVFSGTLGAGLGLGFGTGLVALLVGTVLGAIPVAYLATWGPLTGTAQLPLARLPFRGTVVLPGLVQWLNSIAWDALVGLFGGDALAQLLGLPFWLAVAIVLLLQCAVGVLGYEVIHRVQAVMTVVIAVFFIVLSVKLLSGHTVAVANTVSGGDLIGAFVLFSTIALSLAISWASYASDFSRYLPPSTSRPRAFVYTLLGVTLSFVWGEVLGLAAGQTLSDQTTAGINTLLGGG
;
A
#
# COMPACT_ATOMS: atom_id res chain seq x y z
N MET A 1 -27.58 -0.77 37.04
CA MET A 1 -26.60 -0.91 35.94
C MET A 1 -27.31 -1.67 34.84
N ASP A 2 -27.70 -0.96 33.78
CA ASP A 2 -28.68 -1.41 32.80
C ASP A 2 -28.06 -2.49 31.89
N ARG A 3 -28.56 -3.72 31.95
CA ARG A 3 -28.02 -4.88 31.20
C ARG A 3 -28.24 -4.79 29.69
N THR A 4 -29.04 -3.82 29.25
CA THR A 4 -29.45 -3.58 27.86
C THR A 4 -28.34 -2.97 27.00
N ALA A 5 -27.38 -2.24 27.58
CA ALA A 5 -26.27 -1.65 26.83
C ALA A 5 -25.25 -2.70 26.32
N LEU A 6 -25.21 -3.88 26.94
CA LEU A 6 -24.33 -4.99 26.55
C LEU A 6 -24.97 -5.92 25.51
N THR A 7 -26.25 -5.74 25.19
CA THR A 7 -27.02 -6.55 24.23
C THR A 7 -27.59 -5.72 23.08
N ALA A 8 -27.30 -4.42 23.00
CA ALA A 8 -27.64 -3.63 21.83
C ALA A 8 -26.88 -4.21 20.62
N ASP A 9 -27.54 -4.33 19.47
CA ASP A 9 -26.86 -4.65 18.20
C ASP A 9 -25.83 -3.55 17.93
N VAL A 10 -24.58 -3.79 18.34
CA VAL A 10 -23.43 -2.88 18.15
C VAL A 10 -23.24 -2.58 16.65
N PHE A 11 -23.82 -3.42 15.78
CA PHE A 11 -23.67 -3.43 14.34
C PHE A 11 -24.96 -3.04 13.57
N GLY A 12 -25.84 -2.22 14.15
CA GLY A 12 -27.13 -1.84 13.55
C GLY A 12 -27.13 -0.62 12.62
N GLY A 13 -25.99 0.01 12.35
CA GLY A 13 -25.90 1.17 11.47
C GLY A 13 -26.02 0.83 9.99
N ARG A 14 -26.42 1.82 9.19
CA ARG A 14 -26.62 1.68 7.73
C ARG A 14 -25.29 1.37 7.05
N MET A 15 -25.22 0.24 6.35
CA MET A 15 -24.10 -0.11 5.49
C MET A 15 -24.22 0.53 4.10
N PRO A 16 -23.10 0.90 3.46
CA PRO A 16 -23.13 1.33 2.07
C PRO A 16 -23.66 0.20 1.18
N THR A 17 -24.58 0.54 0.29
CA THR A 17 -25.20 -0.42 -0.66
C THR A 17 -24.73 -0.20 -2.10
N ARG A 18 -24.03 0.90 -2.35
CA ARG A 18 -23.52 1.31 -3.66
C ARG A 18 -22.30 2.21 -3.50
N ALA A 19 -21.53 2.37 -4.58
CA ALA A 19 -20.48 3.37 -4.61
C ALA A 19 -21.06 4.79 -4.46
N GLY A 20 -20.48 5.62 -3.59
CA GLY A 20 -20.96 6.97 -3.33
C GLY A 20 -21.90 7.11 -2.14
N ASP A 21 -22.15 6.05 -1.37
CA ASP A 21 -23.06 6.07 -0.21
C ASP A 21 -22.29 6.48 1.07
N LEU A 22 -22.50 7.73 1.53
CA LEU A 22 -21.76 8.38 2.63
C LEU A 22 -22.20 7.91 4.04
N ALA A 23 -22.60 6.65 4.21
CA ALA A 23 -23.01 6.13 5.51
C ALA A 23 -21.78 5.82 6.39
N VAL A 24 -21.88 6.09 7.70
CA VAL A 24 -20.85 5.71 8.68
C VAL A 24 -20.85 4.19 8.82
N GLU A 25 -19.72 3.56 8.53
CA GLU A 25 -19.59 2.10 8.59
C GLU A 25 -19.57 1.60 10.03
N SER A 26 -20.61 0.86 10.42
CA SER A 26 -20.77 0.31 11.77
C SER A 26 -20.67 -1.21 11.83
N HIS A 27 -20.38 -1.89 10.71
CA HIS A 27 -20.48 -3.37 10.58
C HIS A 27 -19.25 -4.13 11.10
N GLY A 28 -18.12 -3.43 11.23
CA GLY A 28 -16.90 -3.95 11.84
C GLY A 28 -16.33 -5.20 11.16
N ILE A 29 -16.05 -6.23 11.97
CA ILE A 29 -15.35 -7.45 11.54
C ILE A 29 -16.27 -8.56 11.02
N THR A 30 -17.58 -8.37 11.13
CA THR A 30 -18.59 -9.36 10.74
C THR A 30 -18.59 -9.53 9.21
N PRO A 31 -18.87 -10.74 8.68
CA PRO A 31 -19.01 -10.93 7.24
C PRO A 31 -20.01 -9.95 6.62
N VAL A 32 -19.66 -9.34 5.49
CA VAL A 32 -20.54 -8.44 4.73
C VAL A 32 -21.73 -9.24 4.19
N PRO A 33 -22.99 -8.87 4.49
CA PRO A 33 -24.17 -9.55 3.95
C PRO A 33 -24.21 -9.47 2.42
N GLU A 34 -24.74 -10.49 1.76
CA GLU A 34 -24.77 -10.55 0.29
C GLU A 34 -25.51 -9.35 -0.34
N ALA A 35 -26.59 -8.88 0.29
CA ALA A 35 -27.35 -7.72 -0.15
C ALA A 35 -26.54 -6.40 -0.18
N ASN A 36 -25.43 -6.35 0.57
CA ASN A 36 -24.52 -5.20 0.64
C ASN A 36 -23.25 -5.41 -0.18
N ARG A 37 -23.16 -6.49 -0.97
CA ARG A 37 -22.03 -6.75 -1.87
C ARG A 37 -22.32 -6.20 -3.27
N PHE A 38 -21.47 -5.32 -3.77
CA PHE A 38 -21.64 -4.62 -5.03
C PHE A 38 -20.31 -4.38 -5.76
N GLY A 39 -20.41 -3.93 -7.02
CA GLY A 39 -19.26 -3.54 -7.83
C GLY A 39 -18.74 -4.63 -8.75
N ARG A 40 -17.55 -4.40 -9.30
CA ARG A 40 -16.92 -5.24 -10.33
C ARG A 40 -15.47 -5.56 -9.95
N PRO A 41 -14.95 -6.75 -10.31
CA PRO A 41 -13.58 -7.15 -10.00
C PRO A 41 -12.49 -6.14 -10.39
N ILE A 42 -12.70 -5.34 -11.44
CA ILE A 42 -11.75 -4.32 -11.88
C ILE A 42 -11.45 -3.24 -10.83
N ARG A 43 -12.35 -3.05 -9.85
CA ARG A 43 -12.10 -2.14 -8.72
C ARG A 43 -10.91 -2.59 -7.86
N LEU A 44 -10.59 -3.89 -7.84
CA LEU A 44 -9.42 -4.40 -7.13
C LEU A 44 -8.12 -3.83 -7.73
N LEU A 45 -8.06 -3.64 -9.06
CA LEU A 45 -6.90 -3.02 -9.69
C LEU A 45 -6.66 -1.63 -9.12
N THR A 46 -7.67 -0.76 -9.12
CA THR A 46 -7.53 0.63 -8.65
C THR A 46 -7.25 0.70 -7.15
N VAL A 47 -7.89 -0.17 -6.37
CA VAL A 47 -7.74 -0.24 -4.91
C VAL A 47 -6.34 -0.67 -4.50
N PHE A 48 -5.76 -1.65 -5.19
CA PHE A 48 -4.39 -2.09 -4.91
C PHE A 48 -3.33 -1.25 -5.63
N PHE A 49 -3.71 -0.44 -6.62
CA PHE A 49 -2.75 0.41 -7.31
C PHE A 49 -2.42 1.69 -6.53
N ALA A 50 -3.46 2.42 -6.11
CA ALA A 50 -3.32 3.74 -5.48
C ALA A 50 -2.45 3.79 -4.21
N PRO A 51 -2.67 2.93 -3.18
CA PRO A 51 -1.97 3.06 -1.90
C PRO A 51 -0.50 2.66 -1.96
N ASN A 52 -0.07 2.00 -3.05
CA ASN A 52 1.27 1.47 -3.21
C ASN A 52 2.24 2.44 -3.88
N LEU A 53 1.73 3.48 -4.57
CA LEU A 53 2.55 4.57 -5.09
C LEU A 53 3.02 5.47 -3.96
N THR A 54 4.07 5.03 -3.28
CA THR A 54 4.64 5.69 -2.11
C THR A 54 6.11 5.99 -2.35
N MET A 55 6.63 6.99 -1.62
CA MET A 55 8.08 7.24 -1.65
C MET A 55 8.87 6.05 -1.10
N THR A 56 8.27 5.25 -0.20
CA THR A 56 8.87 4.00 0.26
C THR A 56 9.20 3.07 -0.91
N ALA A 57 8.29 2.87 -1.86
CA ALA A 57 8.56 2.05 -3.04
C ALA A 57 9.71 2.63 -3.88
N VAL A 58 9.78 3.96 -4.03
CA VAL A 58 10.90 4.62 -4.73
C VAL A 58 12.22 4.35 -4.00
N PHE A 59 12.28 4.57 -2.69
CA PHE A 59 13.51 4.32 -1.93
C PHE A 59 13.90 2.85 -1.89
N SER A 60 12.94 1.92 -1.88
CA SER A 60 13.25 0.50 -2.00
C SER A 60 13.93 0.21 -3.34
N GLY A 61 13.50 0.85 -4.43
CA GLY A 61 14.17 0.76 -5.73
C GLY A 61 15.62 1.23 -5.73
N THR A 62 15.96 2.31 -4.99
CA THR A 62 17.33 2.83 -4.93
C THR A 62 18.30 1.84 -4.28
N LEU A 63 17.80 0.96 -3.39
CA LEU A 63 18.59 -0.11 -2.79
C LEU A 63 19.14 -1.07 -3.85
N GLY A 64 18.43 -1.33 -4.95
CA GLY A 64 18.92 -2.18 -6.03
C GLY A 64 20.22 -1.61 -6.64
N ALA A 65 20.23 -0.32 -6.95
CA ALA A 65 21.43 0.37 -7.42
C ALA A 65 22.50 0.49 -6.32
N GLY A 66 22.09 0.70 -5.06
CA GLY A 66 22.97 0.72 -3.89
C GLY A 66 23.72 -0.61 -3.67
N LEU A 67 23.07 -1.73 -3.97
CA LEU A 67 23.64 -3.08 -3.95
C LEU A 67 24.53 -3.37 -5.16
N GLY A 68 24.67 -2.43 -6.09
CA GLY A 68 25.51 -2.54 -7.27
C GLY A 68 24.87 -3.22 -8.47
N LEU A 69 23.54 -3.37 -8.48
CA LEU A 69 22.81 -3.84 -9.65
C LEU A 69 22.68 -2.71 -10.68
N GLY A 70 23.07 -3.01 -11.91
CA GLY A 70 22.73 -2.20 -13.07
C GLY A 70 21.24 -2.30 -13.37
N PHE A 71 20.71 -1.30 -14.08
CA PHE A 71 19.28 -1.16 -14.31
C PHE A 71 18.63 -2.42 -14.90
N GLY A 72 19.26 -3.09 -15.87
CA GLY A 72 18.70 -4.30 -16.47
C GLY A 72 18.59 -5.47 -15.48
N THR A 73 19.65 -5.73 -14.71
CA THR A 73 19.66 -6.81 -13.72
C THR A 73 18.74 -6.49 -12.54
N GLY A 74 18.74 -5.25 -12.07
CA GLY A 74 17.82 -4.77 -11.04
C GLY A 74 16.37 -4.84 -11.49
N LEU A 75 16.06 -4.51 -12.75
CA LEU A 75 14.72 -4.59 -13.33
C LEU A 75 14.19 -6.04 -13.35
N VAL A 76 15.05 -7.02 -13.60
CA VAL A 76 14.64 -8.42 -13.50
C VAL A 76 14.44 -8.84 -12.05
N ALA A 77 15.35 -8.46 -11.16
CA ALA A 77 15.26 -8.78 -9.73
C ALA A 77 13.97 -8.23 -9.08
N LEU A 78 13.65 -6.94 -9.27
CA LEU A 78 12.42 -6.37 -8.70
C LEU A 78 11.17 -7.04 -9.30
N LEU A 79 11.15 -7.31 -10.62
CA LEU A 79 9.98 -7.92 -11.26
C LEU A 79 9.72 -9.31 -10.71
N VAL A 80 10.78 -10.12 -10.55
CA VAL A 80 10.70 -11.45 -9.93
C VAL A 80 10.18 -11.34 -8.50
N GLY A 81 10.80 -10.47 -7.69
CA GLY A 81 10.40 -10.27 -6.30
C GLY A 81 8.95 -9.85 -6.15
N THR A 82 8.58 -8.76 -6.82
CA THR A 82 7.24 -8.15 -6.74
C THR A 82 6.16 -9.12 -7.21
N VAL A 83 6.34 -9.78 -8.35
CA VAL A 83 5.34 -10.72 -8.87
C VAL A 83 5.18 -11.91 -7.93
N LEU A 84 6.29 -12.49 -7.43
CA LEU A 84 6.23 -13.59 -6.47
C LEU A 84 5.54 -13.18 -5.16
N GLY A 85 5.79 -11.97 -4.67
CA GLY A 85 5.13 -11.44 -3.46
C GLY A 85 3.65 -11.09 -3.68
N ALA A 86 3.26 -10.66 -4.88
CA ALA A 86 1.89 -10.30 -5.21
C ALA A 86 0.96 -11.51 -5.46
N ILE A 87 1.51 -12.67 -5.86
CA ILE A 87 0.72 -13.90 -6.09
C ILE A 87 -0.07 -14.33 -4.84
N PRO A 88 0.52 -14.45 -3.63
CA PRO A 88 -0.23 -14.74 -2.41
C PRO A 88 -1.36 -13.75 -2.13
N VAL A 89 -1.09 -12.45 -2.32
CA VAL A 89 -2.10 -11.39 -2.12
C VAL A 89 -3.27 -11.58 -3.07
N ALA A 90 -2.97 -11.77 -4.36
CA ALA A 90 -3.98 -12.00 -5.40
C ALA A 90 -4.81 -13.26 -5.15
N TYR A 91 -4.18 -14.34 -4.68
CA TYR A 91 -4.87 -15.57 -4.32
C TYR A 91 -5.84 -15.36 -3.15
N LEU A 92 -5.36 -14.74 -2.06
CA LEU A 92 -6.16 -14.46 -0.86
C LEU A 92 -7.32 -13.51 -1.16
N ALA A 93 -7.11 -12.52 -2.04
CA ALA A 93 -8.18 -11.62 -2.49
C ALA A 93 -9.34 -12.36 -3.17
N THR A 94 -9.14 -13.55 -3.75
CA THR A 94 -10.23 -14.35 -4.32
C THR A 94 -11.21 -14.93 -3.30
N TRP A 95 -10.85 -14.94 -2.02
CA TRP A 95 -11.70 -15.48 -0.96
C TRP A 95 -12.74 -14.48 -0.46
N GLY A 96 -12.44 -13.17 -0.52
CA GLY A 96 -13.35 -12.13 -0.06
C GLY A 96 -14.77 -12.21 -0.64
N PRO A 97 -14.97 -12.36 -1.96
CA PRO A 97 -16.31 -12.46 -2.54
C PRO A 97 -17.11 -13.67 -2.03
N LEU A 98 -16.42 -14.76 -1.68
CA LEU A 98 -17.02 -15.98 -1.18
C LEU A 98 -17.43 -15.83 0.29
N THR A 99 -16.54 -15.33 1.12
CA THR A 99 -16.73 -15.32 2.58
C THR A 99 -17.37 -14.04 3.11
N GLY A 100 -17.24 -12.93 2.39
CA GLY A 100 -17.61 -11.60 2.88
C GLY A 100 -16.75 -11.11 4.06
N THR A 101 -15.65 -11.78 4.38
CA THR A 101 -14.81 -11.46 5.55
C THR A 101 -13.56 -10.69 5.15
N ALA A 102 -13.15 -9.77 6.03
CA ALA A 102 -11.81 -9.19 5.99
C ALA A 102 -10.75 -10.27 6.28
N GLN A 103 -9.50 -9.97 5.93
CA GLN A 103 -8.45 -10.98 5.83
C GLN A 103 -7.96 -11.47 7.20
N LEU A 104 -7.83 -10.56 8.18
CA LEU A 104 -7.50 -10.92 9.55
C LEU A 104 -8.59 -11.79 10.23
N PRO A 105 -9.89 -11.45 10.16
CA PRO A 105 -10.95 -12.36 10.59
C PRO A 105 -10.93 -13.71 9.87
N LEU A 106 -10.66 -13.72 8.55
CA LEU A 106 -10.57 -14.93 7.73
C LEU A 106 -9.41 -15.85 8.16
N ALA A 107 -8.33 -15.28 8.70
CA ALA A 107 -7.19 -16.03 9.22
C ALA A 107 -7.54 -16.96 10.40
N ARG A 108 -8.75 -16.87 10.97
CA ARG A 108 -9.29 -17.88 11.89
C ARG A 108 -9.41 -19.27 11.26
N LEU A 109 -9.50 -19.40 9.95
CA LEU A 109 -9.55 -20.70 9.27
C LEU A 109 -8.28 -21.54 9.55
N PRO A 110 -7.06 -21.06 9.25
CA PRO A 110 -5.83 -21.79 9.59
C PRO A 110 -5.41 -21.65 11.06
N PHE A 111 -5.58 -20.48 11.69
CA PHE A 111 -5.03 -20.22 13.03
C PHE A 111 -6.03 -20.46 14.18
N ARG A 112 -7.32 -20.63 13.90
CA ARG A 112 -8.36 -20.83 14.93
C ARG A 112 -8.25 -19.75 16.03
N GLY A 113 -8.19 -20.15 17.30
CA GLY A 113 -8.03 -19.24 18.44
C GLY A 113 -6.67 -18.54 18.52
N THR A 114 -5.62 -19.07 17.86
CA THR A 114 -4.29 -18.45 17.86
C THR A 114 -4.18 -17.29 16.87
N VAL A 115 -5.24 -16.96 16.12
CA VAL A 115 -5.32 -15.78 15.23
C VAL A 115 -4.99 -14.47 15.93
N VAL A 116 -5.12 -14.43 17.26
CA VAL A 116 -4.74 -13.27 18.08
C VAL A 116 -3.26 -12.93 17.88
N LEU A 117 -2.38 -13.92 17.67
CA LEU A 117 -0.96 -13.69 17.45
C LEU A 117 -0.67 -12.93 16.14
N PRO A 118 -1.06 -13.42 14.94
CA PRO A 118 -0.89 -12.64 13.72
C PRO A 118 -1.71 -11.34 13.75
N GLY A 119 -2.85 -11.30 14.44
CA GLY A 119 -3.62 -10.07 14.64
C GLY A 119 -2.86 -9.00 15.41
N LEU A 120 -2.22 -9.35 16.52
CA LEU A 120 -1.39 -8.43 17.32
C LEU A 120 -0.15 -7.97 16.54
N VAL A 121 0.52 -8.90 15.84
CA VAL A 121 1.66 -8.55 15.00
C VAL A 121 1.24 -7.58 13.90
N GLN A 122 0.12 -7.84 13.22
CA GLN A 122 -0.39 -6.94 12.19
C GLN A 122 -0.79 -5.58 12.75
N TRP A 123 -1.35 -5.54 13.96
CA TRP A 123 -1.72 -4.29 14.61
C TRP A 123 -0.49 -3.43 14.94
N LEU A 124 0.55 -4.03 15.52
CA LEU A 124 1.83 -3.35 15.77
C LEU A 124 2.50 -2.90 14.46
N ASN A 125 2.47 -3.75 13.42
CA ASN A 125 2.96 -3.39 12.10
C ASN A 125 2.21 -2.18 11.51
N SER A 126 0.88 -2.12 11.69
CA SER A 126 0.07 -1.00 11.23
C SER A 126 0.46 0.29 11.94
N ILE A 127 0.68 0.25 13.26
CA ILE A 127 1.14 1.41 14.04
C ILE A 127 2.53 1.88 13.57
N ALA A 128 3.45 0.96 13.34
CA ALA A 128 4.80 1.29 12.88
C ALA A 128 4.79 1.92 11.47
N TRP A 129 3.96 1.37 10.57
CA TRP A 129 3.79 1.91 9.22
C TRP A 129 3.13 3.29 9.25
N ASP A 130 2.12 3.47 10.09
CA ASP A 130 1.43 4.74 10.28
C ASP A 130 2.37 5.83 10.81
N ALA A 131 3.20 5.48 11.79
CA ALA A 131 4.23 6.37 12.32
C ALA A 131 5.25 6.77 11.24
N LEU A 132 5.72 5.83 10.41
CA LEU A 132 6.63 6.13 9.29
C LEU A 132 6.02 7.14 8.32
N VAL A 133 4.80 6.89 7.85
CA VAL A 133 4.11 7.78 6.90
C VAL A 133 3.80 9.14 7.53
N GLY A 134 3.36 9.15 8.79
CA GLY A 134 3.08 10.38 9.54
C GLY A 134 4.32 11.24 9.77
N LEU A 135 5.48 10.62 10.03
CA LEU A 135 6.76 11.34 10.17
C LEU A 135 7.21 11.97 8.84
N PHE A 136 7.08 11.25 7.72
CA PHE A 136 7.40 11.82 6.40
C PHE A 136 6.44 12.94 6.00
N GLY A 137 5.14 12.76 6.23
CA GLY A 137 4.15 13.82 6.02
C GLY A 137 4.43 15.05 6.89
N GLY A 138 4.83 14.82 8.15
CA GLY A 138 5.22 15.87 9.09
C GLY A 138 6.48 16.62 8.66
N ASP A 139 7.51 15.92 8.19
CA ASP A 139 8.73 16.54 7.62
C ASP A 139 8.38 17.43 6.41
N ALA A 140 7.57 16.90 5.48
CA ALA A 140 7.14 17.66 4.31
C ALA A 140 6.33 18.91 4.70
N LEU A 141 5.43 18.80 5.67
CA LEU A 141 4.63 19.93 6.16
C LEU A 141 5.48 20.97 6.91
N ALA A 142 6.47 20.51 7.70
CA ALA A 142 7.41 21.37 8.41
C ALA A 142 8.18 22.25 7.43
N GLN A 143 8.69 21.65 6.33
CA GLN A 143 9.44 22.37 5.31
C GLN A 143 8.55 23.31 4.48
N LEU A 144 7.31 22.89 4.17
CA LEU A 144 6.37 23.70 3.40
C LEU A 144 5.93 24.97 4.15
N LEU A 145 5.69 24.87 5.45
CA LEU A 145 5.12 25.95 6.26
C LEU A 145 6.13 26.62 7.20
N GLY A 146 7.38 26.16 7.23
CA GLY A 146 8.40 26.65 8.18
C GLY A 146 8.07 26.34 9.64
N LEU A 147 7.37 25.24 9.92
CA LEU A 147 6.95 24.85 11.27
C LEU A 147 8.02 23.98 11.95
N PRO A 148 8.11 23.99 13.31
CA PRO A 148 8.89 23.00 14.04
C PRO A 148 8.42 21.58 13.70
N PHE A 149 9.38 20.67 13.45
CA PHE A 149 9.09 19.29 13.03
C PHE A 149 8.05 18.58 13.92
N TRP A 150 8.21 18.65 15.24
CA TRP A 150 7.28 18.01 16.18
C TRP A 150 5.84 18.51 16.05
N LEU A 151 5.65 19.81 15.74
CA LEU A 151 4.33 20.41 15.58
C LEU A 151 3.70 19.98 14.26
N ALA A 152 4.48 19.98 13.18
CA ALA A 152 4.02 19.51 11.87
C ALA A 152 3.60 18.03 11.91
N VAL A 153 4.41 17.16 12.55
CA VAL A 153 4.06 15.76 12.78
C VAL A 153 2.77 15.63 13.58
N ALA A 154 2.60 16.39 14.66
CA ALA A 154 1.37 16.36 15.46
C ALA A 154 0.13 16.76 14.64
N ILE A 155 0.24 17.79 13.79
CA ILE A 155 -0.84 18.22 12.90
C ILE A 155 -1.22 17.10 11.92
N VAL A 156 -0.23 16.48 11.26
CA VAL A 156 -0.47 15.39 10.30
C VAL A 156 -1.17 14.20 10.97
N LEU A 157 -0.69 13.76 12.13
CA LEU A 157 -1.30 12.64 12.87
C LEU A 157 -2.73 12.97 13.34
N LEU A 158 -2.99 14.20 13.79
CA LEU A 158 -4.34 14.63 14.19
C LEU A 158 -5.31 14.66 13.01
N LEU A 159 -4.87 15.17 11.86
CA LEU A 159 -5.67 15.16 10.63
C LEU A 159 -5.97 13.73 10.16
N GLN A 160 -4.98 12.84 10.24
CA GLN A 160 -5.15 11.43 9.91
C GLN A 160 -6.14 10.73 10.84
N CYS A 161 -6.05 10.99 12.14
CA CYS A 161 -7.01 10.51 13.13
C CYS A 161 -8.43 11.02 12.81
N ALA A 162 -8.57 12.32 12.51
CA ALA A 162 -9.86 12.91 12.15
C ALA A 162 -10.47 12.25 10.91
N VAL A 163 -9.68 12.03 9.85
CA VAL A 163 -10.14 11.32 8.64
C VAL A 163 -10.55 9.88 8.96
N GLY A 164 -9.81 9.19 9.83
CA GLY A 164 -10.16 7.84 10.31
C GLY A 164 -11.50 7.79 11.04
N VAL A 165 -11.81 8.81 11.86
CA VAL A 165 -13.10 8.92 12.59
C VAL A 165 -14.27 9.23 11.65
N LEU A 166 -14.04 9.96 10.55
CA LEU A 166 -15.09 10.37 9.60
C LEU A 166 -15.59 9.23 8.69
N GLY A 167 -14.93 8.07 8.67
CA GLY A 167 -15.45 6.82 8.09
C GLY A 167 -15.12 6.55 6.61
N TYR A 168 -15.57 5.38 6.14
CA TYR A 168 -15.20 4.74 4.86
C TYR A 168 -15.26 5.63 3.62
N GLU A 169 -16.35 6.39 3.43
CA GLU A 169 -16.56 7.13 2.19
C GLU A 169 -15.77 8.45 2.14
N VAL A 170 -15.47 9.08 3.29
CA VAL A 170 -14.53 10.22 3.37
C VAL A 170 -13.13 9.75 3.00
N ILE A 171 -12.70 8.60 3.53
CA ILE A 171 -11.45 7.95 3.14
C ILE A 171 -11.42 7.70 1.64
N HIS A 172 -12.49 7.12 1.06
CA HIS A 172 -12.55 6.84 -0.38
C HIS A 172 -12.46 8.10 -1.24
N ARG A 173 -13.10 9.21 -0.85
CA ARG A 173 -13.01 10.47 -1.60
C ARG A 173 -11.64 11.13 -1.48
N VAL A 174 -11.08 11.19 -0.27
CA VAL A 174 -9.72 11.72 -0.06
C VAL A 174 -8.73 10.87 -0.84
N GLN A 175 -8.85 9.54 -0.78
CA GLN A 175 -8.00 8.62 -1.51
C GLN A 175 -8.15 8.79 -3.03
N ALA A 176 -9.36 8.97 -3.55
CA ALA A 176 -9.57 9.20 -4.98
C ALA A 176 -8.86 10.48 -5.47
N VAL A 177 -8.98 11.58 -4.72
CA VAL A 177 -8.29 12.84 -5.05
C VAL A 177 -6.78 12.69 -4.91
N MET A 178 -6.32 12.13 -3.79
CA MET A 178 -4.89 11.92 -3.53
C MET A 178 -4.26 10.97 -4.54
N THR A 179 -4.98 9.96 -5.02
CA THR A 179 -4.49 9.06 -6.09
C THR A 179 -4.13 9.84 -7.35
N VAL A 180 -4.98 10.79 -7.76
CA VAL A 180 -4.69 11.62 -8.94
C VAL A 180 -3.50 12.54 -8.67
N VAL A 181 -3.46 13.18 -7.51
CA VAL A 181 -2.36 14.07 -7.11
C VAL A 181 -1.03 13.32 -7.09
N ILE A 182 -0.99 12.15 -6.44
CA ILE A 182 0.19 11.27 -6.35
C ILE A 182 0.58 10.75 -7.73
N ALA A 183 -0.38 10.30 -8.55
CA ALA A 183 -0.08 9.84 -9.90
C ALA A 183 0.54 10.96 -10.76
N VAL A 184 -0.01 12.17 -10.71
CA VAL A 184 0.56 13.33 -11.41
C VAL A 184 1.96 13.65 -10.88
N PHE A 185 2.16 13.65 -9.57
CA PHE A 185 3.48 13.85 -8.96
C PHE A 185 4.49 12.80 -9.44
N PHE A 186 4.13 11.52 -9.44
CA PHE A 186 4.98 10.43 -9.93
C PHE A 186 5.28 10.55 -11.42
N ILE A 187 4.33 11.01 -12.25
CA ILE A 187 4.57 11.29 -13.67
C ILE A 187 5.59 12.42 -13.83
N VAL A 188 5.43 13.53 -13.11
CA VAL A 188 6.38 14.65 -13.14
C VAL A 188 7.76 14.21 -12.67
N LEU A 189 7.83 13.45 -11.58
CA LEU A 189 9.08 12.88 -11.05
C LEU A 189 9.74 11.97 -12.10
N SER A 190 8.96 11.12 -12.77
CA SER A 190 9.44 10.23 -13.84
C SER A 190 10.06 11.04 -15.00
N VAL A 191 9.37 12.09 -15.46
CA VAL A 191 9.84 12.93 -16.56
C VAL A 191 11.12 13.66 -16.18
N LYS A 192 11.18 14.31 -15.01
CA LYS A 192 12.37 15.02 -14.55
C LYS A 192 13.57 14.09 -14.41
N LEU A 193 13.37 12.93 -13.81
CA LEU A 193 14.43 11.96 -13.62
C LEU A 193 15.03 11.49 -14.95
N LEU A 194 14.17 11.11 -15.90
CA LEU A 194 14.59 10.61 -17.22
C LEU A 194 15.19 11.70 -18.13
N SER A 195 14.82 12.97 -17.93
CA SER A 195 15.34 14.10 -18.71
C SER A 195 16.72 14.61 -18.26
N GLY A 196 17.07 14.37 -17.00
CA GLY A 196 18.25 14.98 -16.36
C GLY A 196 19.33 14.01 -15.88
N HIS A 197 19.07 12.69 -15.87
CA HIS A 197 19.96 11.72 -15.24
C HIS A 197 20.29 10.54 -16.14
N THR A 198 21.56 10.15 -16.16
CA THR A 198 22.02 8.93 -16.82
C THR A 198 21.74 7.72 -15.93
N VAL A 199 20.88 6.83 -16.41
CA VAL A 199 20.60 5.56 -15.73
C VAL A 199 21.82 4.63 -15.82
N ALA A 200 22.29 4.13 -14.68
CA ALA A 200 23.40 3.19 -14.64
C ALA A 200 22.97 1.82 -15.20
N VAL A 201 23.50 1.45 -16.37
CA VAL A 201 23.14 0.19 -17.05
C VAL A 201 24.00 -0.98 -16.58
N ALA A 202 25.27 -0.73 -16.27
CA ALA A 202 26.22 -1.77 -15.89
C ALA A 202 26.11 -2.14 -14.40
N ASN A 203 26.29 -3.42 -14.08
CA ASN A 203 26.49 -3.87 -12.71
C ASN A 203 27.87 -3.39 -12.20
N THR A 204 27.94 -2.95 -10.95
CA THR A 204 29.21 -2.59 -10.29
C THR A 204 29.78 -3.75 -9.47
N VAL A 205 28.99 -4.79 -9.23
CA VAL A 205 29.39 -6.06 -8.59
C VAL A 205 29.36 -7.21 -9.60
N SER A 206 30.11 -8.29 -9.32
CA SER A 206 30.23 -9.45 -10.21
C SER A 206 30.35 -10.76 -9.42
N GLY A 207 30.26 -11.90 -10.11
CA GLY A 207 30.42 -13.22 -9.49
C GLY A 207 29.38 -13.51 -8.40
N GLY A 208 29.82 -14.02 -7.25
CA GLY A 208 28.94 -14.34 -6.12
C GLY A 208 28.22 -13.13 -5.54
N ASP A 209 28.86 -11.96 -5.54
CA ASP A 209 28.27 -10.72 -5.01
C ASP A 209 27.10 -10.25 -5.86
N LEU A 210 27.17 -10.42 -7.19
CA LEU A 210 26.06 -10.11 -8.09
C LEU A 210 24.84 -11.01 -7.81
N ILE A 211 25.08 -12.30 -7.55
CA ILE A 211 24.01 -13.25 -7.20
C ILE A 211 23.40 -12.86 -5.85
N GLY A 212 24.24 -12.53 -4.86
CA GLY A 212 23.80 -12.07 -3.54
C GLY A 212 22.95 -10.80 -3.62
N ALA A 213 23.42 -9.79 -4.37
CA ALA A 213 22.70 -8.55 -4.62
C ALA A 213 21.35 -8.79 -5.32
N PHE A 214 21.32 -9.66 -6.33
CA PHE A 214 20.09 -10.02 -7.05
C PHE A 214 19.06 -10.67 -6.12
N VAL A 215 19.47 -11.66 -5.33
CA VAL A 215 18.58 -12.38 -4.40
C VAL A 215 18.09 -11.45 -3.31
N LEU A 216 18.97 -10.62 -2.74
CA LEU A 216 18.61 -9.67 -1.70
C LEU A 216 17.60 -8.65 -2.23
N PHE A 217 17.87 -8.03 -3.37
CA PHE A 217 16.97 -7.03 -3.95
C PHE A 217 15.61 -7.64 -4.35
N SER A 218 15.61 -8.85 -4.93
CA SER A 218 14.37 -9.59 -5.22
C SER A 218 13.58 -9.88 -3.93
N THR A 219 14.27 -10.20 -2.83
CA THR A 219 13.64 -10.47 -1.54
C THR A 219 13.04 -9.21 -0.91
N ILE A 220 13.72 -8.07 -1.06
CA ILE A 220 13.20 -6.77 -0.63
C ILE A 220 11.89 -6.45 -1.38
N ALA A 221 11.89 -6.52 -2.72
CA ALA A 221 10.70 -6.27 -3.53
C ALA A 221 9.55 -7.26 -3.21
N LEU A 222 9.89 -8.54 -3.00
CA LEU A 222 8.94 -9.56 -2.55
C LEU A 222 8.30 -9.19 -1.21
N SER A 223 9.11 -8.76 -0.23
CA SER A 223 8.66 -8.45 1.12
C SER A 223 7.62 -7.32 1.14
N LEU A 224 7.82 -6.30 0.28
CA LEU A 224 6.90 -5.18 0.14
C LEU A 224 5.57 -5.64 -0.47
N ALA A 225 5.62 -6.40 -1.56
CA ALA A 225 4.40 -6.89 -2.20
C ALA A 225 3.61 -7.86 -1.30
N ILE A 226 4.28 -8.82 -0.67
CA ILE A 226 3.62 -9.84 0.16
C ILE A 226 3.06 -9.26 1.47
N SER A 227 3.58 -8.12 1.95
CA SER A 227 3.07 -7.46 3.16
C SER A 227 1.57 -7.14 3.08
N TRP A 228 1.04 -6.95 1.87
CA TRP A 228 -0.39 -6.72 1.62
C TRP A 228 -1.27 -7.96 1.77
N ALA A 229 -0.67 -9.14 1.96
CA ALA A 229 -1.39 -10.39 2.13
C ALA A 229 -2.29 -10.38 3.37
N SER A 230 -1.98 -9.57 4.39
CA SER A 230 -2.79 -9.41 5.60
C SER A 230 -4.02 -8.51 5.41
N TYR A 231 -4.13 -7.81 4.28
CA TYR A 231 -5.25 -6.94 3.90
C TYR A 231 -5.97 -7.41 2.62
N ALA A 232 -5.57 -8.56 2.07
CA ALA A 232 -5.95 -8.98 0.71
C ALA A 232 -7.46 -9.04 0.44
N SER A 233 -8.27 -9.47 1.42
CA SER A 233 -9.72 -9.61 1.27
C SER A 233 -10.53 -8.43 1.81
N ASP A 234 -9.90 -7.39 2.35
CA ASP A 234 -10.57 -6.28 3.02
C ASP A 234 -11.44 -5.47 2.06
N PHE A 235 -11.04 -5.40 0.80
CA PHE A 235 -11.80 -4.76 -0.27
C PHE A 235 -12.61 -5.75 -1.10
N SER A 236 -12.09 -6.96 -1.34
CA SER A 236 -12.80 -7.95 -2.15
C SER A 236 -14.01 -8.56 -1.43
N ARG A 237 -14.11 -8.43 -0.10
CA ARG A 237 -15.30 -8.84 0.69
C ARG A 237 -16.60 -8.15 0.30
N TYR A 238 -16.52 -6.97 -0.31
CA TYR A 238 -17.70 -6.25 -0.80
C TYR A 238 -18.09 -6.64 -2.22
N LEU A 239 -17.33 -7.50 -2.91
CA LEU A 239 -17.71 -7.94 -4.25
C LEU A 239 -18.78 -9.04 -4.19
N PRO A 240 -19.69 -9.11 -5.19
CA PRO A 240 -20.74 -10.13 -5.22
C PRO A 240 -20.18 -11.57 -5.21
N PRO A 241 -20.88 -12.56 -4.63
CA PRO A 241 -20.45 -13.97 -4.65
C PRO A 241 -20.26 -14.54 -6.06
N SER A 242 -20.97 -14.00 -7.05
CA SER A 242 -20.85 -14.33 -8.47
C SER A 242 -19.57 -13.77 -9.15
N THR A 243 -18.70 -13.12 -8.38
CA THR A 243 -17.43 -12.57 -8.88
C THR A 243 -16.51 -13.69 -9.37
N SER A 244 -16.07 -13.58 -10.63
CA SER A 244 -15.11 -14.50 -11.23
C SER A 244 -13.76 -14.48 -10.48
N ARG A 245 -13.38 -15.62 -9.91
CA ARG A 245 -12.10 -15.79 -9.17
C ARG A 245 -10.87 -15.47 -10.03
N PRO A 246 -10.75 -15.94 -11.30
CA PRO A 246 -9.62 -15.55 -12.14
C PRO A 246 -9.52 -14.05 -12.36
N ARG A 247 -10.66 -13.36 -12.54
CA ARG A 247 -10.66 -11.89 -12.68
C ARG A 247 -10.22 -11.20 -11.39
N ALA A 248 -10.72 -11.65 -10.23
CA ALA A 248 -10.30 -11.10 -8.94
C ALA A 248 -8.78 -11.29 -8.71
N PHE A 249 -8.26 -12.46 -9.06
CA PHE A 249 -6.82 -12.75 -9.01
C PHE A 249 -6.03 -11.81 -9.91
N VAL A 250 -6.35 -11.76 -11.22
CA VAL A 250 -5.58 -10.97 -12.20
C VAL A 250 -5.62 -9.49 -11.87
N TYR A 251 -6.77 -8.92 -11.53
CA TYR A 251 -6.84 -7.48 -11.21
C TYR A 251 -6.11 -7.13 -9.93
N THR A 252 -6.10 -8.00 -8.92
CA THR A 252 -5.31 -7.79 -7.70
C THR A 252 -3.81 -7.90 -8.01
N LEU A 253 -3.41 -8.93 -8.75
CA LEU A 253 -2.01 -9.15 -9.15
C LEU A 253 -1.48 -7.95 -9.93
N LEU A 254 -2.25 -7.46 -10.92
CA LEU A 254 -1.88 -6.27 -11.69
C LEU A 254 -1.87 -5.01 -10.84
N GLY A 255 -2.85 -4.80 -9.96
CA GLY A 255 -2.89 -3.63 -9.08
C GLY A 255 -1.65 -3.52 -8.18
N VAL A 256 -1.29 -4.61 -7.50
CA VAL A 256 -0.11 -4.66 -6.63
C VAL A 256 1.18 -4.58 -7.44
N THR A 257 1.29 -5.36 -8.52
CA THR A 257 2.54 -5.42 -9.31
C THR A 257 2.82 -4.07 -9.99
N LEU A 258 1.85 -3.48 -10.68
CA LEU A 258 2.07 -2.26 -11.45
C LEU A 258 2.42 -1.07 -10.56
N SER A 259 1.86 -1.01 -9.35
CA SER A 259 2.11 0.09 -8.42
C SER A 259 3.51 0.02 -7.80
N PHE A 260 3.91 -1.14 -7.29
CA PHE A 260 5.27 -1.33 -6.76
C PHE A 260 6.33 -1.20 -7.84
N VAL A 261 6.15 -1.87 -8.99
CA VAL A 261 7.11 -1.82 -10.09
C VAL A 261 7.31 -0.40 -10.58
N TRP A 262 6.26 0.42 -10.67
CA TRP A 262 6.44 1.81 -11.08
C TRP A 262 7.32 2.57 -10.07
N GLY A 263 7.00 2.54 -8.78
CA GLY A 263 7.79 3.23 -7.76
C GLY A 263 9.23 2.74 -7.71
N GLU A 264 9.45 1.44 -7.63
CA GLU A 264 10.78 0.84 -7.52
C GLU A 264 11.62 1.01 -8.79
N VAL A 265 11.03 1.00 -9.99
CA VAL A 265 11.77 1.30 -11.24
C VAL A 265 12.28 2.74 -11.24
N LEU A 266 11.50 3.70 -10.73
CA LEU A 266 11.97 5.08 -10.60
C LEU A 266 13.14 5.18 -9.63
N GLY A 267 13.06 4.50 -8.49
CA GLY A 267 14.17 4.41 -7.54
C GLY A 267 15.43 3.80 -8.15
N LEU A 268 15.27 2.67 -8.84
CA LEU A 268 16.36 1.97 -9.50
C LEU A 268 17.01 2.84 -10.60
N ALA A 269 16.20 3.58 -11.35
CA ALA A 269 16.67 4.51 -12.38
C ALA A 269 17.40 5.72 -11.77
N ALA A 270 16.92 6.23 -10.63
CA ALA A 270 17.57 7.31 -9.90
C ALA A 270 18.90 6.88 -9.28
N GLY A 271 19.01 5.61 -8.94
CA GLY A 271 20.18 5.05 -8.28
C GLY A 271 20.45 5.73 -6.94
N GLN A 272 21.70 6.07 -6.67
CA GLN A 272 22.10 6.69 -5.40
C GLN A 272 21.81 8.19 -5.31
N THR A 273 21.23 8.81 -6.35
CA THR A 273 20.84 10.23 -6.28
C THR A 273 19.70 10.49 -5.28
N LEU A 274 18.93 9.44 -4.96
CA LEU A 274 17.86 9.41 -3.95
C LEU A 274 18.29 8.65 -2.67
N SER A 275 19.53 8.85 -2.20
CA SER A 275 20.03 8.16 -1.00
C SER A 275 19.30 8.59 0.28
N ASP A 276 18.84 9.84 0.34
CA ASP A 276 18.20 10.38 1.52
C ASP A 276 16.70 10.17 1.45
N GLN A 277 16.17 9.37 2.39
CA GLN A 277 14.74 9.15 2.58
C GLN A 277 14.02 10.38 3.17
N THR A 278 14.38 11.59 2.75
CA THR A 278 13.87 12.83 3.33
C THR A 278 13.33 13.75 2.25
N THR A 279 12.51 14.73 2.65
CA THR A 279 12.00 15.75 1.73
C THR A 279 13.14 16.55 1.08
N ALA A 280 14.32 16.61 1.72
CA ALA A 280 15.52 17.25 1.17
C ALA A 280 16.06 16.53 -0.08
N GLY A 281 16.04 15.18 -0.11
CA GLY A 281 16.42 14.40 -1.29
C GLY A 281 15.49 14.68 -2.48
N ILE A 282 14.19 14.81 -2.21
CA ILE A 282 13.17 15.14 -3.23
C ILE A 282 13.33 16.58 -3.73
N ASN A 283 13.55 17.56 -2.84
CA ASN A 283 13.71 18.97 -3.20
C ASN A 283 14.93 19.18 -4.12
N THR A 284 16.04 18.51 -3.82
CA THR A 284 17.25 18.51 -4.66
C THR A 284 16.94 18.03 -6.08
N LEU A 285 16.12 16.98 -6.22
CA LEU A 285 15.70 16.44 -7.52
C LEU A 285 14.70 17.30 -8.28
N LEU A 286 13.85 18.04 -7.57
CA LEU A 286 12.91 18.98 -8.19
C LEU A 286 13.56 20.29 -8.63
N GLY A 287 14.86 20.48 -8.34
CA GLY A 287 15.65 21.61 -8.81
C GLY A 287 15.87 22.70 -7.78
N GLY A 288 15.54 22.46 -6.49
CA GLY A 288 15.77 23.40 -5.39
C GLY A 288 15.05 24.74 -5.57
N GLY A 289 13.85 24.87 -4.99
CA GLY A 289 13.20 26.17 -4.85
C GLY A 289 13.92 27.06 -3.85
#